data_AF-A0A945I4C7-F1
#
_entry.id   AF-A0A945I4C7-F1
#
_cell.length_a   1.000
_cell.length_b   1.000
_cell.length_c   1.000
_cell.angle_alpha   90.00
_cell.angle_beta   90.00
_cell.angle_gamma   90.00
#
_symmetry.space_group_name_H-M   'P 1'
#
loop_
_entity.id
_entity.type
_entity.pdbx_description
1 polymer ?
#
loop_
_entity_poly.entity_id
_entity_poly.type
_entity_poly.pdbx_seq_one_letter_code
_entity_poly.pdbx_strand_id
1 'polypeptide(L)'
;ELVRGEINPEAILKQFKSENRSFTIAARFSGKVKSAFPDGPPKPKKDAKKKDDDKKPVKLAPHMNESKADLNMIVMADSDMLSSRFWVREQDFFGKKIQTPVSNNADFLVNSLENLGGSQALISLRSRGLSVRPFHTIQDLKNDAEDKYRKTEQQLTAKLKDLQGKLQGLGKINQGKGKVVLTSAQQKAFAQFQAEMLDVRKKLRDVQLALRKDIEQLDTKLKILNIWTMPLVIAVVAIILAIFRRRRYSQQTAQG
;
A
#
# COMPACT_ATOMS: atom_id res chain seq x y z
N GLU A 1 3.23 11.17 18.62
CA GLU A 1 4.60 11.38 18.07
C GLU A 1 4.92 10.51 16.86
N LEU A 2 4.46 9.26 16.77
CA LEU A 2 4.78 8.33 15.65
C LEU A 2 4.39 8.78 14.24
N VAL A 3 3.50 9.76 14.11
CA VAL A 3 3.04 10.32 12.82
C VAL A 3 3.71 11.67 12.51
N ARG A 4 4.51 12.21 13.45
CA ARG A 4 5.28 13.45 13.26
C ARG A 4 6.72 13.06 12.91
N GLY A 5 7.10 13.19 11.63
CA GLY A 5 8.45 12.90 11.14
C GLY A 5 8.49 11.71 10.18
N GLU A 6 9.45 10.80 10.36
CA GLU A 6 9.51 9.58 9.55
C GLU A 6 8.42 8.60 9.95
N ILE A 7 7.39 8.48 9.10
CA ILE A 7 6.33 7.50 9.27
C ILE A 7 6.96 6.11 9.19
N ASN A 8 6.89 5.36 10.30
CA ASN A 8 7.28 3.95 10.35
C ASN A 8 6.01 3.09 10.49
N PRO A 9 5.52 2.50 9.38
CA PRO A 9 4.29 1.70 9.39
C PRO A 9 4.35 0.54 10.38
N GLU A 10 5.51 -0.10 10.55
CA GLU A 10 5.66 -1.21 11.49
C GLU A 10 5.51 -0.77 12.94
N ALA A 11 6.05 0.40 13.29
CA ALA A 11 5.94 0.94 14.65
C ALA A 11 4.49 1.34 14.96
N ILE A 12 3.78 1.91 13.98
CA ILE A 12 2.37 2.26 14.10
C ILE A 12 1.52 1.00 14.29
N LEU A 13 1.74 -0.04 13.47
CA LEU A 13 1.01 -1.30 13.57
C LEU A 13 1.26 -2.04 14.89
N LYS A 14 2.48 -2.00 15.43
CA LYS A 14 2.81 -2.61 16.73
C LYS A 14 2.07 -1.99 17.90
N GLN A 15 1.74 -0.70 17.82
CA GLN A 15 1.03 0.04 18.87
C GLN A 15 -0.46 0.20 18.56
N PHE A 16 -0.91 -0.22 17.38
CA PHE A 16 -2.29 -0.14 16.96
C PHE A 16 -3.16 -1.04 17.84
N LYS A 17 -4.10 -0.41 18.54
CA LYS A 17 -5.17 -1.11 19.25
C LYS A 17 -6.45 -0.91 18.46
N SER A 18 -7.04 -2.00 17.97
CA SER A 18 -8.32 -1.93 17.29
C SER A 18 -9.40 -1.53 18.30
N GLU A 19 -10.09 -0.43 18.03
CA GLU A 19 -11.31 -0.04 18.76
C GLU A 19 -12.56 -0.75 18.22
N ASN A 20 -12.40 -1.71 17.30
CA ASN A 20 -13.45 -2.49 16.64
C ASN A 20 -14.62 -1.65 16.09
N ARG A 21 -14.34 -0.39 15.75
CA ARG A 21 -15.28 0.57 15.17
C ARG A 21 -14.74 1.09 13.85
N SER A 22 -15.62 1.22 12.87
CA SER A 22 -15.30 1.84 11.59
C SER A 22 -15.34 3.35 11.73
N PHE A 23 -14.28 4.02 11.33
CA PHE A 23 -14.22 5.47 11.25
C PHE A 23 -14.42 5.93 9.81
N THR A 24 -15.34 6.87 9.60
CA THR A 24 -15.50 7.53 8.31
C THR A 24 -14.47 8.65 8.19
N ILE A 25 -13.48 8.47 7.32
CA ILE A 25 -12.41 9.45 7.08
C ILE A 25 -12.82 10.46 5.99
N ALA A 26 -13.62 10.00 5.02
CA ALA A 26 -14.23 10.84 4.02
C ALA A 26 -15.62 10.33 3.66
N ALA A 27 -16.56 11.24 3.40
CA ALA A 27 -17.92 10.94 2.99
C ALA A 27 -18.26 11.72 1.72
N ARG A 28 -18.93 11.05 0.77
CA ARG A 28 -19.46 11.68 -0.45
C ARG A 28 -20.96 11.83 -0.32
N PHE A 29 -21.44 13.04 -0.61
CA PHE A 29 -22.85 13.37 -0.68
C PHE A 29 -23.21 13.71 -2.12
N SER A 30 -24.29 13.12 -2.62
CA SER A 30 -24.81 13.38 -3.96
C SER A 30 -26.33 13.37 -4.02
N GLY A 31 -26.88 14.15 -4.94
CA GLY A 31 -28.32 14.23 -5.19
C GLY A 31 -28.93 15.55 -4.74
N LYS A 32 -30.26 15.65 -4.83
CA LYS A 32 -30.97 16.87 -4.42
C LYS A 32 -30.94 17.03 -2.91
N VAL A 33 -30.61 18.25 -2.47
CA VAL A 33 -30.53 18.59 -1.05
C VAL A 33 -31.56 19.65 -0.70
N LYS A 34 -32.13 19.52 0.50
CA LYS A 34 -33.08 20.47 1.08
C LYS A 34 -32.34 21.55 1.86
N SER A 35 -32.91 22.74 1.89
CA SER A 35 -32.41 23.86 2.68
C SER A 35 -32.42 23.54 4.18
N ALA A 36 -31.35 23.90 4.88
CA ALA A 36 -31.31 23.88 6.36
C ALA A 36 -32.09 25.05 7.00
N PHE A 37 -32.55 26.01 6.19
CA PHE A 37 -33.32 27.18 6.62
C PHE A 37 -34.67 27.20 5.90
N PRO A 38 -35.63 26.32 6.26
CA PRO A 38 -36.92 26.24 5.57
C PRO A 38 -37.74 27.55 5.63
N ASP A 39 -37.54 28.35 6.67
CA ASP A 39 -38.24 29.62 6.90
C ASP A 39 -37.61 30.83 6.17
N GLY A 40 -36.60 30.58 5.33
CA GLY A 40 -35.90 31.61 4.58
C GLY A 40 -34.84 32.37 5.39
N PRO A 41 -34.20 33.41 4.79
CA PRO A 41 -33.14 34.15 5.44
C PRO A 41 -33.66 34.85 6.72
N PRO A 42 -32.86 34.89 7.80
CA PRO A 42 -33.24 35.60 9.02
C PRO A 42 -33.55 37.07 8.70
N LYS A 43 -34.68 37.57 9.22
CA LYS A 43 -35.07 38.97 9.04
C LYS A 43 -33.92 39.87 9.55
N PRO A 44 -33.53 40.91 8.80
CA PRO A 44 -32.48 41.81 9.25
C PRO A 44 -32.83 42.37 10.62
N LYS A 45 -31.89 42.30 11.57
CA LYS A 45 -32.07 42.89 12.90
C LYS A 45 -32.38 44.37 12.72
N LYS A 46 -33.61 44.78 13.06
CA LYS A 46 -33.91 46.17 13.35
C LYS A 46 -33.15 46.46 14.64
N ASP A 47 -31.98 47.11 14.53
CA ASP A 47 -31.45 48.09 15.50
C ASP A 47 -29.98 48.41 15.23
N ALA A 48 -29.74 49.55 14.58
CA ALA A 48 -28.90 50.63 15.11
C ALA A 48 -28.96 51.80 14.12
N LYS A 49 -29.47 52.93 14.62
CA LYS A 49 -29.48 54.25 13.98
C LYS A 49 -28.19 54.51 13.17
N LYS A 50 -28.30 54.58 11.85
CA LYS A 50 -27.48 55.49 11.04
C LYS A 50 -28.38 56.17 10.02
N LYS A 51 -28.57 57.47 10.24
CA LYS A 51 -28.91 58.44 9.22
C LYS A 51 -27.73 58.48 8.25
N ASP A 52 -27.94 58.03 7.02
CA ASP A 52 -27.35 58.64 5.84
C ASP A 52 -28.05 58.04 4.62
N ASP A 53 -28.41 58.93 3.70
CA ASP A 53 -29.07 58.65 2.43
C ASP A 53 -28.22 57.75 1.53
N ASP A 54 -28.89 57.04 0.61
CA ASP A 54 -28.33 56.22 -0.47
C ASP A 54 -27.69 54.86 -0.15
N LYS A 55 -28.44 53.95 0.50
CA LYS A 55 -28.26 52.50 0.24
C LYS A 55 -29.59 51.81 -0.03
N LYS A 56 -29.84 51.56 -1.33
CA LYS A 56 -30.89 50.65 -1.81
C LYS A 56 -30.88 49.37 -0.96
N PRO A 57 -32.05 48.87 -0.50
CA PRO A 57 -32.10 47.63 0.28
C PRO A 57 -31.41 46.54 -0.54
N VAL A 58 -30.41 45.88 0.06
CA VAL A 58 -29.73 44.74 -0.56
C VAL A 58 -30.80 43.67 -0.78
N LYS A 59 -31.27 43.54 -2.03
CA LYS A 59 -32.21 42.46 -2.41
C LYS A 59 -31.47 41.15 -2.20
N LEU A 60 -31.79 40.47 -1.10
CA LEU A 60 -31.35 39.10 -0.85
C LEU A 60 -31.90 38.23 -1.98
N ALA A 61 -31.07 37.31 -2.49
CA ALA A 61 -31.50 36.37 -3.51
C ALA A 61 -32.74 35.57 -3.02
N PRO A 62 -33.66 35.19 -3.93
CA PRO A 62 -34.81 34.37 -3.55
C PRO A 62 -34.35 33.09 -2.88
N HIS A 63 -34.96 32.77 -1.74
CA HIS A 63 -34.64 31.58 -0.97
C HIS A 63 -34.90 30.32 -1.78
N MET A 64 -33.97 29.36 -1.75
CA MET A 64 -34.11 28.08 -2.42
C MET A 64 -34.35 26.98 -1.39
N ASN A 65 -35.55 26.42 -1.39
CA ASN A 65 -35.93 25.30 -0.51
C ASN A 65 -35.23 23.98 -0.87
N GLU A 66 -34.84 23.83 -2.14
CA GLU A 66 -34.18 22.64 -2.67
C GLU A 66 -33.12 23.05 -3.72
N SER A 67 -32.09 22.22 -3.90
CA SER A 67 -31.07 22.43 -4.91
C SER A 67 -31.64 22.29 -6.34
N LYS A 68 -31.24 23.22 -7.23
CA LYS A 68 -31.63 23.20 -8.65
C LYS A 68 -31.02 22.01 -9.41
N ALA A 69 -29.82 21.61 -9.01
CA ALA A 69 -29.08 20.49 -9.54
C ALA A 69 -28.68 19.55 -8.41
N ASP A 70 -28.25 18.34 -8.76
CA ASP A 70 -27.67 17.41 -7.81
C ASP A 70 -26.41 18.02 -7.18
N LEU A 71 -26.34 17.99 -5.86
CA LEU A 71 -25.14 18.30 -5.13
C LEU A 71 -24.08 17.24 -5.46
N ASN A 72 -22.82 17.65 -5.54
CA ASN A 72 -21.67 16.77 -5.44
C ASN A 72 -20.74 17.37 -4.40
N MET A 73 -20.62 16.70 -3.24
CA MET A 73 -19.83 17.18 -2.11
C MET A 73 -19.02 16.03 -1.54
N ILE A 74 -17.76 16.29 -1.21
CA ILE A 74 -16.90 15.39 -0.45
C ILE A 74 -16.52 16.11 0.83
N VAL A 75 -16.80 15.46 1.98
CA VAL A 75 -16.43 15.94 3.31
C VAL A 75 -15.32 15.06 3.83
N MET A 76 -14.23 15.66 4.29
CA MET A 76 -13.09 14.95 4.88
C MET A 76 -13.01 15.28 6.37
N ALA A 77 -12.63 14.29 7.18
CA ALA A 77 -12.60 14.42 8.63
C ALA A 77 -11.49 15.35 9.14
N ASP A 78 -10.42 15.52 8.37
CA ASP A 78 -9.26 16.32 8.76
C ASP A 78 -8.69 17.09 7.55
N SER A 79 -8.32 18.35 7.76
CA SER A 79 -7.67 19.19 6.75
C SER A 79 -6.15 19.02 6.72
N ASP A 80 -5.55 18.44 7.77
CA ASP A 80 -4.10 18.30 7.89
C ASP A 80 -3.50 17.52 6.71
N MET A 81 -4.25 16.58 6.14
CA MET A 81 -3.82 15.79 4.96
C MET A 81 -3.41 16.65 3.75
N LEU A 82 -3.85 17.90 3.67
CA LEU A 82 -3.52 18.84 2.59
C LEU A 82 -2.12 19.46 2.77
N SER A 83 -1.59 19.48 3.99
CA SER A 83 -0.28 20.08 4.26
C SER A 83 0.84 19.22 3.65
N SER A 84 1.78 19.87 2.95
CA SER A 84 2.91 19.22 2.26
C SER A 84 3.64 18.19 3.11
N ARG A 85 3.78 18.44 4.42
CA ARG A 85 4.44 17.53 5.37
C ARG A 85 3.82 16.14 5.44
N PHE A 86 2.55 15.97 5.06
CA PHE A 86 1.83 14.69 5.15
C PHE A 86 1.88 13.89 3.85
N TRP A 87 2.44 14.43 2.76
CA TRP A 87 2.51 13.74 1.46
C TRP A 87 3.84 13.90 0.73
N VAL A 88 4.65 14.90 1.05
CA VAL A 88 6.00 15.10 0.49
C VAL A 88 7.00 15.28 1.60
N ARG A 89 8.14 14.59 1.45
CA ARG A 89 9.34 14.81 2.25
C ARG A 89 10.34 15.60 1.42
N GLU A 90 10.74 16.75 1.94
CA GLU A 90 11.80 17.58 1.37
C GLU A 90 13.12 17.25 2.06
N GLN A 91 14.14 16.91 1.27
CA GLN A 91 15.52 16.74 1.74
C GLN A 91 16.42 17.70 0.97
N ASP A 92 17.27 18.43 1.68
CA ASP A 92 18.30 19.26 1.04
C ASP A 92 19.54 18.40 0.78
N PHE A 93 19.91 18.27 -0.49
CA PHE A 93 21.09 17.55 -0.93
C PHE A 93 21.94 18.47 -1.81
N PHE A 94 23.07 18.93 -1.26
CA PHE A 94 23.99 19.87 -1.93
C PHE A 94 23.29 21.15 -2.45
N GLY A 95 22.39 21.74 -1.66
CA GLY A 95 21.66 22.96 -2.04
C GLY A 95 20.54 22.72 -3.04
N LYS A 96 20.27 21.46 -3.41
CA LYS A 96 19.10 21.06 -4.19
C LYS A 96 18.08 20.38 -3.27
N LYS A 97 16.87 20.93 -3.23
CA LYS A 97 15.74 20.30 -2.55
C LYS A 97 15.23 19.13 -3.38
N ILE A 98 15.39 17.92 -2.87
CA ILE A 98 14.81 16.70 -3.42
C ILE A 98 13.48 16.44 -2.71
N GLN A 99 12.41 16.33 -3.49
CA GLN A 99 11.07 16.01 -3.00
C GLN A 99 10.80 14.52 -3.23
N THR A 100 10.49 13.80 -2.16
CA THR A 100 10.11 12.38 -2.22
C THR A 100 8.67 12.22 -1.74
N PRO A 101 7.77 11.63 -2.53
CA PRO A 101 6.41 11.38 -2.09
C PRO A 101 6.42 10.32 -0.98
N VAL A 102 5.76 10.61 0.13
CA VAL A 102 5.65 9.70 1.29
C VAL A 102 4.24 9.15 1.49
N SER A 103 3.24 9.78 0.88
CA SER A 103 1.86 9.30 0.85
C SER A 103 1.14 9.80 -0.41
N ASN A 104 0.02 9.20 -0.73
CA ASN A 104 -0.81 9.56 -1.88
C ASN A 104 -1.96 10.51 -1.50
N ASN A 105 -1.83 11.32 -0.44
CA ASN A 105 -2.90 12.24 -0.02
C ASN A 105 -3.15 13.35 -1.08
N ALA A 106 -2.09 13.83 -1.75
CA ALA A 106 -2.26 14.80 -2.83
C ALA A 106 -2.94 14.18 -4.06
N ASP A 107 -2.56 12.96 -4.44
CA ASP A 107 -3.24 12.23 -5.52
C ASP A 107 -4.71 12.04 -5.18
N PHE A 108 -5.04 11.68 -3.93
CA PHE A 108 -6.42 11.55 -3.47
C PHE A 108 -7.20 12.86 -3.62
N LEU A 109 -6.62 14.00 -3.23
CA LEU A 109 -7.25 15.31 -3.38
C LEU A 109 -7.47 15.68 -4.85
N VAL A 110 -6.44 15.52 -5.70
CA VAL A 110 -6.54 15.84 -7.13
C VAL A 110 -7.61 14.96 -7.78
N ASN A 111 -7.58 13.66 -7.51
CA ASN A 111 -8.60 12.73 -8.00
C ASN A 111 -10.01 13.09 -7.48
N SER A 112 -10.12 13.53 -6.23
CA SER A 112 -11.40 13.99 -5.65
C SER A 112 -11.89 15.26 -6.34
N LEU A 113 -11.01 16.21 -6.64
CA LEU A 113 -11.35 17.45 -7.34
C LEU A 113 -11.77 17.17 -8.79
N GLU A 114 -11.03 16.33 -9.50
CA GLU A 114 -11.42 15.84 -10.83
C GLU A 114 -12.74 15.08 -10.81
N ASN A 115 -12.99 14.33 -9.72
CA ASN A 115 -14.27 13.65 -9.51
C ASN A 115 -15.42 14.64 -9.30
N LEU A 116 -15.18 15.80 -8.70
CA LEU A 116 -16.19 16.84 -8.51
C LEU A 116 -16.39 17.69 -9.78
N GLY A 117 -15.34 17.90 -10.57
CA GLY A 117 -15.38 18.70 -11.80
C GLY A 117 -15.88 17.97 -13.05
N GLY A 118 -15.96 16.64 -13.04
CA GLY A 118 -16.42 15.83 -14.17
C GLY A 118 -17.95 15.72 -14.29
N SER A 119 -18.44 15.43 -15.50
CA SER A 119 -19.85 15.03 -15.69
C SER A 119 -20.14 13.72 -14.94
N GLN A 120 -21.21 13.71 -14.16
CA GLN A 120 -21.70 12.57 -13.34
C GLN A 120 -21.77 11.26 -14.15
N ALA A 121 -22.07 11.35 -15.46
CA ALA A 121 -22.09 10.21 -16.38
C ALA A 121 -20.69 9.61 -16.65
N LEU A 122 -19.66 10.44 -16.84
CA LEU A 122 -18.27 9.99 -17.07
C LEU A 122 -17.60 9.50 -15.79
N ILE A 123 -18.04 10.00 -14.63
CA ILE A 123 -17.59 9.53 -13.31
C ILE A 123 -18.07 8.09 -13.05
N SER A 124 -19.32 7.76 -13.41
CA SER A 124 -19.87 6.41 -13.25
C SER A 124 -19.21 5.37 -14.18
N LEU A 125 -18.70 5.80 -15.33
CA LEU A 125 -17.95 4.94 -16.26
C LEU A 125 -16.53 4.65 -15.74
N ARG A 126 -15.88 5.60 -15.07
CA ARG A 126 -14.58 5.41 -14.42
C ARG A 126 -14.66 4.63 -13.10
N SER A 127 -15.79 4.74 -12.38
CA SER A 127 -16.03 4.01 -11.12
C SER A 127 -16.40 2.55 -11.31
N ARG A 128 -16.65 2.10 -12.54
CA ARG A 128 -16.43 0.69 -12.91
C ARG A 128 -14.92 0.47 -13.03
N GLY A 129 -14.23 0.81 -11.93
CA GLY A 129 -12.80 0.70 -11.82
C GLY A 129 -12.43 -0.74 -12.09
N LEU A 130 -11.25 -0.92 -12.68
CA LEU A 130 -10.58 -2.21 -12.77
C LEU A 130 -10.81 -2.95 -11.45
N SER A 131 -11.67 -3.97 -11.48
CA SER A 131 -11.90 -4.82 -10.32
C SER A 131 -10.59 -5.53 -10.09
N VAL A 132 -9.74 -4.94 -9.25
CA VAL A 132 -8.53 -5.60 -8.76
C VAL A 132 -9.06 -6.81 -8.04
N ARG A 133 -8.90 -7.99 -8.65
CA ARG A 133 -9.10 -9.27 -7.98
C ARG A 133 -7.75 -9.61 -7.37
N PRO A 134 -7.47 -9.17 -6.13
CA PRO A 134 -6.23 -9.57 -5.49
C PRO A 134 -6.22 -11.09 -5.38
N PHE A 135 -5.03 -11.67 -5.51
CA PHE A 135 -4.84 -13.10 -5.30
C PHE A 135 -4.90 -13.40 -3.79
N HIS A 136 -6.11 -13.56 -3.25
CA HIS A 136 -6.35 -13.79 -1.82
C HIS A 136 -5.50 -14.96 -1.28
N THR A 137 -5.41 -16.06 -2.02
CA THR A 137 -4.57 -17.21 -1.63
C THR A 137 -3.10 -16.86 -1.44
N ILE A 138 -2.54 -15.97 -2.27
CA ILE A 138 -1.15 -15.51 -2.10
C ILE A 138 -1.04 -14.60 -0.87
N GLN A 139 -2.05 -13.76 -0.63
CA GLN A 139 -2.07 -12.88 0.52
C GLN A 139 -2.14 -13.66 1.84
N ASP A 140 -3.02 -14.65 1.92
CA ASP A 140 -3.16 -15.50 3.10
C ASP A 140 -1.85 -16.26 3.38
N LEU A 141 -1.21 -16.78 2.32
CA LEU A 141 0.06 -17.47 2.44
C LEU A 141 1.20 -16.58 2.92
N LYS A 142 1.22 -15.31 2.49
CA LYS A 142 2.16 -14.30 3.01
C LYS A 142 1.92 -14.04 4.48
N ASN A 143 0.65 -13.81 4.87
CA ASN A 143 0.29 -13.54 6.26
C ASN A 143 0.69 -14.71 7.18
N ASP A 144 0.37 -15.95 6.78
CA ASP A 144 0.73 -17.17 7.51
C ASP A 144 2.25 -17.34 7.66
N ALA A 145 3.01 -17.03 6.60
CA ALA A 145 4.46 -17.09 6.63
C ALA A 145 5.06 -16.00 7.54
N GLU A 146 4.53 -14.77 7.46
CA GLU A 146 4.90 -13.67 8.35
C GLU A 146 4.65 -14.05 9.81
N ASP A 147 3.49 -14.59 10.16
CA ASP A 147 3.16 -14.98 11.53
C ASP A 147 4.14 -16.03 12.09
N LYS A 148 4.57 -16.98 11.27
CA LYS A 148 5.51 -18.04 11.66
C LYS A 148 6.94 -17.53 11.85
N TYR A 149 7.41 -16.64 10.97
CA TYR A 149 8.84 -16.33 10.87
C TYR A 149 9.24 -14.94 11.36
N ARG A 150 8.29 -14.01 11.53
CA ARG A 150 8.56 -12.61 11.90
C ARG A 150 9.33 -12.46 13.21
N LYS A 151 8.97 -13.22 14.24
CA LYS A 151 9.69 -13.17 15.54
C LYS A 151 11.14 -13.62 15.40
N THR A 152 11.36 -14.71 14.68
CA THR A 152 12.70 -15.28 14.45
C THR A 152 13.56 -14.34 13.61
N GLU A 153 12.99 -13.75 12.56
CA GLU A 153 13.67 -12.74 11.74
C GLU A 153 14.11 -11.53 12.58
N GLN A 154 13.21 -10.98 13.40
CA GLN A 154 13.51 -9.86 14.27
C GLN A 154 14.62 -10.18 15.28
N GLN A 155 14.57 -11.37 15.90
CA GLN A 155 15.60 -11.83 16.83
C GLN A 155 16.96 -11.99 16.13
N LEU A 156 16.99 -12.61 14.95
CA LEU A 156 18.24 -12.79 14.18
C LEU A 156 18.81 -11.46 13.70
N THR A 157 17.95 -10.54 13.26
CA THR A 157 18.36 -9.19 12.83
C THR A 157 18.93 -8.38 13.99
N ALA A 158 18.29 -8.45 15.16
CA ALA A 158 18.80 -7.83 16.38
C ALA A 158 20.15 -8.42 16.81
N LYS A 159 20.29 -9.76 16.82
CA LYS A 159 21.56 -10.44 17.11
C LYS A 159 22.66 -10.05 16.11
N LEU A 160 22.34 -9.98 14.82
CA LEU A 160 23.28 -9.57 13.78
C LEU A 160 23.78 -8.14 14.04
N LYS A 161 22.88 -7.22 14.38
CA LYS A 161 23.22 -5.83 14.70
C LYS A 161 24.10 -5.72 15.95
N ASP A 162 23.80 -6.50 16.99
CA ASP A 162 24.61 -6.56 18.21
C ASP A 162 26.03 -7.09 17.93
N LEU A 163 26.16 -8.20 17.18
CA LEU A 163 27.45 -8.75 16.76
C LEU A 163 28.26 -7.77 15.91
N GLN A 164 27.62 -7.06 14.98
CA GLN A 164 28.26 -5.99 14.21
C GLN A 164 28.77 -4.86 15.10
N GLY A 165 27.98 -4.44 16.10
CA GLY A 165 28.38 -3.43 17.07
C GLY A 165 29.60 -3.85 17.89
N LYS A 166 29.63 -5.09 18.39
CA LYS A 166 30.75 -5.66 19.15
C LYS A 166 32.06 -5.67 18.34
N LEU A 167 31.99 -6.06 17.06
CA LEU A 167 33.16 -6.07 16.18
C LEU A 167 33.66 -4.66 15.84
N GLN A 168 32.77 -3.70 15.61
CA GLN A 168 33.15 -2.30 15.39
C GLN A 168 33.80 -1.69 16.63
N GLY A 169 33.29 -1.99 17.83
CA GLY A 169 33.86 -1.54 19.10
C GLY A 169 35.29 -2.05 19.31
N LEU A 170 35.55 -3.33 19.04
CA LEU A 170 36.89 -3.92 19.11
C LEU A 170 37.87 -3.33 18.07
N GLY A 171 37.38 -2.96 16.89
CA GLY A 171 38.20 -2.30 15.86
C GLY A 171 38.65 -0.89 16.24
N LYS A 172 37.78 -0.11 16.92
CA LYS A 172 38.08 1.28 17.31
C LYS A 172 39.04 1.40 18.51
N ILE A 173 39.00 0.46 19.46
CA ILE A 173 39.89 0.45 20.63
C ILE A 173 41.38 0.35 20.21
N ASN A 174 41.65 -0.22 19.03
CA ASN A 174 43.01 -0.45 18.51
C ASN A 174 43.60 0.70 17.67
N GLN A 175 42.88 1.81 17.45
CA GLN A 175 43.38 2.96 16.68
C GLN A 175 44.09 4.04 17.53
N GLY A 176 43.94 4.02 18.87
CA GLY A 176 44.42 5.09 19.75
C GLY A 176 45.77 4.86 20.45
N LYS A 177 46.37 3.66 20.38
CA LYS A 177 47.66 3.37 21.02
C LYS A 177 48.55 2.58 20.05
N GLY A 178 49.69 3.17 19.69
CA GLY A 178 50.68 2.57 18.80
C GLY A 178 51.08 1.15 19.24
N LYS A 179 51.36 0.32 18.23
CA LYS A 179 51.54 -1.15 18.23
C LYS A 179 50.26 -1.98 18.28
N VAL A 180 49.80 -2.27 17.07
CA VAL A 180 48.85 -3.30 16.67
C VAL A 180 49.36 -4.68 17.08
N VAL A 181 49.05 -5.12 18.30
CA VAL A 181 49.06 -6.55 18.63
C VAL A 181 47.77 -6.81 19.37
N LEU A 182 46.75 -7.28 18.63
CA LEU A 182 45.58 -7.89 19.24
C LEU A 182 46.10 -8.94 20.23
N THR A 183 45.73 -8.81 21.51
CA THR A 183 46.07 -9.86 22.48
C THR A 183 45.51 -11.20 21.99
N SER A 184 46.18 -12.32 22.27
CA SER A 184 45.74 -13.65 21.81
C SER A 184 44.29 -13.97 22.24
N ALA A 185 43.86 -13.42 23.38
CA ALA A 185 42.47 -13.47 23.85
C ALA A 185 41.50 -12.66 22.97
N GLN A 186 41.88 -11.46 22.53
CA GLN A 186 41.06 -10.63 21.63
C GLN A 186 40.96 -11.24 20.22
N GLN A 187 42.03 -11.87 19.71
CA GLN A 187 41.99 -12.57 18.42
C GLN A 187 41.00 -13.75 18.45
N LYS A 188 40.99 -14.53 19.54
CA LYS A 188 40.03 -15.63 19.74
C LYS A 188 38.58 -15.12 19.81
N ALA A 189 38.33 -14.06 20.59
CA ALA A 189 36.99 -13.47 20.67
C ALA A 189 36.51 -12.90 19.32
N PHE A 190 37.40 -12.27 18.56
CA PHE A 190 37.10 -11.77 17.22
C PHE A 190 36.74 -12.89 16.23
N ALA A 191 37.49 -14.00 16.25
CA ALA A 191 37.19 -15.17 15.43
C ALA A 191 35.84 -15.81 15.80
N GLN A 192 35.51 -15.89 17.10
CA GLN A 192 34.22 -16.38 17.58
C GLN A 192 33.06 -15.49 17.09
N PHE A 193 33.16 -14.15 17.26
CA PHE A 193 32.12 -13.24 16.79
C PHE A 193 31.96 -13.24 15.26
N GLN A 194 33.03 -13.43 14.50
CA GLN A 194 32.91 -13.63 13.05
C GLN A 194 32.16 -14.92 12.70
N ALA A 195 32.49 -16.03 13.35
CA ALA A 195 31.80 -17.30 13.13
C ALA A 195 30.31 -17.22 13.49
N GLU A 196 29.98 -16.61 14.63
CA GLU A 196 28.60 -16.35 15.05
C GLU A 196 27.86 -15.44 14.06
N MET A 197 28.51 -14.40 13.52
CA MET A 197 27.89 -13.55 12.51
C MET A 197 27.55 -14.33 11.23
N LEU A 198 28.45 -15.19 10.78
CA LEU A 198 28.22 -16.03 9.59
C LEU A 198 27.04 -16.99 9.83
N ASP A 199 26.97 -17.61 11.00
CA ASP A 199 25.86 -18.48 11.38
C ASP A 199 24.52 -17.71 11.43
N VAL A 200 24.49 -16.53 12.07
CA VAL A 200 23.29 -15.70 12.14
C VAL A 200 22.85 -15.24 10.74
N ARG A 201 23.80 -14.87 9.86
CA ARG A 201 23.49 -14.52 8.46
C ARG A 201 22.91 -15.69 7.68
N LYS A 202 23.43 -16.90 7.88
CA LYS A 202 22.91 -18.11 7.25
C LYS A 202 21.47 -18.37 7.72
N LYS A 203 21.24 -18.34 9.04
CA LYS A 203 19.90 -18.49 9.63
C LYS A 203 18.92 -17.44 9.11
N LEU A 204 19.36 -16.19 8.96
CA LEU A 204 18.52 -15.12 8.42
C LEU A 204 18.13 -15.41 6.97
N ARG A 205 19.08 -15.87 6.14
CA ARG A 205 18.79 -16.29 4.76
C ARG A 205 17.83 -17.48 4.70
N ASP A 206 17.98 -18.46 5.58
CA ASP A 206 17.09 -19.62 5.65
C ASP A 206 15.67 -19.21 6.04
N VAL A 207 15.53 -18.27 6.98
CA VAL A 207 14.23 -17.69 7.37
C VAL A 207 13.60 -16.91 6.21
N GLN A 208 14.39 -16.10 5.49
CA GLN A 208 13.91 -15.36 4.31
C GLN A 208 13.49 -16.28 3.17
N LEU A 209 14.18 -17.40 2.98
CA LEU A 209 13.78 -18.43 2.03
C LEU A 209 12.46 -19.07 2.47
N ALA A 210 12.34 -19.41 3.75
CA ALA A 210 11.12 -20.00 4.30
C ALA A 210 9.90 -19.07 4.16
N LEU A 211 10.08 -17.75 4.31
CA LEU A 211 9.04 -16.74 4.08
C LEU A 211 8.46 -16.75 2.65
N ARG A 212 9.22 -17.24 1.65
CA ARG A 212 8.82 -17.23 0.23
C ARG A 212 8.51 -18.61 -0.33
N LYS A 213 8.99 -19.66 0.34
CA LYS A 213 8.95 -21.05 -0.13
C LYS A 213 7.56 -21.50 -0.56
N ASP A 214 6.54 -21.22 0.24
CA ASP A 214 5.19 -21.69 -0.06
C ASP A 214 4.61 -20.99 -1.30
N ILE A 215 4.92 -19.69 -1.48
CA ILE A 215 4.51 -18.90 -2.66
C ILE A 215 5.22 -19.43 -3.91
N GLU A 216 6.52 -19.71 -3.83
CA GLU A 216 7.30 -20.26 -4.92
C GLU A 216 6.82 -21.66 -5.32
N GLN A 217 6.41 -22.49 -4.36
CA GLN A 217 5.81 -23.80 -4.63
C GLN A 217 4.48 -23.69 -5.35
N LEU A 218 3.61 -22.78 -4.92
CA LEU A 218 2.32 -22.53 -5.58
C LEU A 218 2.54 -22.02 -7.02
N ASP A 219 3.41 -21.02 -7.20
CA ASP A 219 3.78 -20.47 -8.51
C ASP A 219 4.34 -21.58 -9.44
N THR A 220 5.25 -22.41 -8.92
CA THR A 220 5.84 -23.52 -9.68
C THR A 220 4.78 -24.55 -10.09
N LYS A 221 3.89 -24.96 -9.19
CA LYS A 221 2.79 -25.90 -9.49
C LYS A 221 1.86 -25.34 -10.58
N LEU A 222 1.48 -24.08 -10.48
CA LEU A 222 0.62 -23.41 -11.46
C LEU A 222 1.30 -23.30 -12.82
N LYS A 223 2.59 -22.96 -12.85
CA LYS A 223 3.40 -22.92 -14.09
C LYS A 223 3.47 -24.29 -14.75
N ILE A 224 3.78 -25.35 -14.00
CA ILE A 224 3.86 -26.71 -14.54
C ILE A 224 2.51 -27.11 -15.13
N LEU A 225 1.42 -26.92 -14.38
CA LEU A 225 0.09 -27.27 -14.86
C LEU A 225 -0.25 -26.52 -16.14
N ASN A 226 -0.06 -25.19 -16.17
CA ASN A 226 -0.42 -24.38 -17.33
C ASN A 226 0.45 -24.68 -18.57
N ILE A 227 1.78 -24.81 -18.40
CA ILE A 227 2.73 -25.04 -19.51
C ILE A 227 2.49 -26.43 -20.14
N TRP A 228 2.25 -27.45 -19.33
CA TRP A 228 2.13 -28.83 -19.82
C TRP A 228 0.72 -29.19 -20.28
N THR A 229 -0.32 -28.46 -19.87
CA THR A 229 -1.71 -28.76 -20.25
C THR A 229 -1.90 -28.67 -21.77
N MET A 230 -1.40 -27.62 -22.43
CA MET A 230 -1.68 -27.43 -23.86
C MET A 230 -1.01 -28.48 -24.77
N PRO A 231 0.30 -28.79 -24.63
CA PRO A 231 0.93 -29.87 -25.40
C PRO A 231 0.27 -31.23 -25.17
N LEU A 232 -0.12 -31.53 -23.92
CA LEU A 232 -0.82 -32.78 -23.58
C LEU A 232 -2.16 -32.88 -24.32
N VAL A 233 -2.96 -31.80 -24.32
CA VAL A 233 -4.25 -31.77 -25.03
C VAL A 233 -4.06 -32.00 -26.53
N ILE A 234 -3.07 -31.35 -27.15
CA ILE A 234 -2.78 -31.53 -28.57
C ILE A 234 -2.35 -32.98 -28.86
N ALA A 235 -1.48 -33.56 -28.03
CA ALA A 235 -1.05 -34.95 -28.18
C ALA A 235 -2.22 -35.93 -28.10
N VAL A 236 -3.14 -35.74 -27.14
CA VAL A 236 -4.34 -36.55 -27.00
C VAL A 236 -5.24 -36.44 -28.23
N VAL A 237 -5.49 -35.22 -28.73
CA VAL A 237 -6.30 -35.00 -29.94
C VAL A 237 -5.66 -35.66 -31.17
N ALA A 238 -4.34 -35.55 -31.33
CA ALA A 238 -3.61 -36.17 -32.43
C ALA A 238 -3.72 -37.71 -32.39
N ILE A 239 -3.59 -38.32 -31.21
CA ILE A 239 -3.75 -39.77 -31.01
C ILE A 239 -5.16 -40.22 -31.38
N ILE A 240 -6.19 -39.49 -30.93
CA ILE A 240 -7.59 -39.79 -31.24
C ILE A 240 -7.82 -39.75 -32.76
N LEU A 241 -7.35 -38.70 -33.44
CA LEU A 241 -7.47 -38.58 -34.90
C LEU A 241 -6.71 -39.68 -35.65
N ALA A 242 -5.52 -40.07 -35.18
CA ALA A 242 -4.75 -41.16 -35.76
C ALA A 242 -5.51 -42.51 -35.66
N ILE A 243 -6.14 -42.79 -34.53
CA ILE A 243 -6.96 -44.00 -34.33
C ILE A 243 -8.18 -43.98 -35.26
N PHE A 244 -8.91 -42.86 -35.34
CA PHE A 244 -10.06 -42.73 -36.24
C PHE A 244 -9.68 -42.88 -37.72
N ARG A 245 -8.57 -42.27 -38.13
CA ARG A 245 -8.07 -42.37 -39.51
C ARG A 245 -7.68 -43.81 -39.86
N ARG A 246 -6.97 -44.50 -38.97
CA ARG A 246 -6.54 -45.89 -39.19
C ARG A 246 -7.73 -46.86 -39.34
N ARG A 247 -8.79 -46.67 -38.57
CA ARG A 247 -10.03 -47.46 -38.69
C ARG A 247 -10.74 -47.27 -40.03
N ARG A 248 -10.71 -46.06 -40.61
CA ARG A 248 -11.32 -45.79 -41.92
C ARG A 248 -10.55 -46.42 -43.09
N TYR A 249 -9.21 -46.40 -43.08
CA TYR A 249 -8.42 -47.00 -44.16
C TYR A 249 -8.48 -48.53 -44.19
N SER A 250 -8.62 -49.20 -43.05
CA SER A 250 -8.73 -50.66 -42.98
C SER A 250 -10.00 -51.21 -43.66
N GLN A 251 -11.02 -50.40 -43.91
CA GLN A 251 -12.25 -50.84 -44.58
C GLN A 251 -12.20 -50.70 -46.11
N GLN A 252 -11.26 -49.92 -46.68
CA GLN A 252 -11.18 -49.72 -48.13
C GLN A 252 -10.33 -50.80 -48.84
N THR A 253 -9.41 -51.47 -48.16
CA THR A 253 -8.62 -52.58 -48.74
C THR A 253 -9.35 -53.92 -48.80
N ALA A 254 -10.62 -53.99 -48.38
CA ALA A 254 -11.43 -55.23 -48.41
C ALA A 254 -12.47 -55.27 -49.55
N GLN A 255 -12.49 -54.27 -50.44
CA GLN A 255 -13.39 -54.19 -51.60
C GLN A 255 -12.66 -53.93 -52.93
N GLY A 256 -11.41 -54.39 -53.05
CA GLY A 256 -10.66 -54.41 -54.31
C GLY A 256 -10.51 -55.83 -54.81
#